data_AF-A0A357ZXG4-F1
#
_entry.id   AF-A0A357ZXG4-F1
#
_cell.length_a   1.000
_cell.length_b   1.000
_cell.length_c   1.000
_cell.angle_alpha   90.00
_cell.angle_beta   90.00
_cell.angle_gamma   90.00
#
_symmetry.space_group_name_H-M   'P 1'
#
loop_
_entity.id
_entity.type
_entity.pdbx_description
1 polymer ?
#
loop_
_entity_poly.entity_id
_entity_poly.type
_entity_poly.pdbx_seq_one_letter_code
_entity_poly.pdbx_strand_id
1 'polypeptide(L)' 'GAGKTTLLRALAGLVPITSGEAIVLGVDLRDDRRAVRHRVGLLAHGT' A
#
# COMPACT_ATOMS: atom_id res chain seq x y z
N GLY A 1 12.37 -14.34 2.20
CA GLY A 1 11.27 -13.44 1.79
C GLY A 1 10.54 -12.95 3.02
N ALA A 2 10.89 -11.78 3.55
CA ALA A 2 10.33 -11.25 4.79
C ALA A 2 9.05 -10.40 4.58
N GLY A 3 8.49 -10.39 3.38
CA GLY A 3 7.26 -9.63 3.08
C GLY A 3 7.42 -8.13 2.82
N LYS A 4 8.65 -7.57 2.83
CA LYS A 4 8.90 -6.13 2.62
C LYS A 4 8.24 -5.56 1.36
N THR A 5 8.47 -6.20 0.20
CA THR A 5 7.88 -5.75 -1.07
C THR A 5 6.36 -5.83 -1.04
N THR A 6 5.80 -6.86 -0.41
CA THR A 6 4.35 -7.01 -0.25
C THR A 6 3.78 -5.89 0.62
N LEU A 7 4.43 -5.59 1.74
CA LEU A 7 4.04 -4.50 2.63
C LEU A 7 4.09 -3.15 1.91
N LEU A 8 5.19 -2.84 1.23
CA LEU A 8 5.34 -1.57 0.49
C LEU A 8 4.30 -1.45 -0.63
N ARG A 9 4.00 -2.54 -1.35
CA ARG A 9 2.92 -2.56 -2.34
C ARG A 9 1.54 -2.35 -1.71
N ALA A 10 1.29 -2.90 -0.52
CA ALA A 10 0.03 -2.70 0.19
C ALA A 10 -0.14 -1.24 0.62
N LEU A 11 0.91 -0.63 1.22
CA LEU A 11 0.90 0.78 1.64
C LEU A 11 0.78 1.76 0.45
N ALA A 12 1.28 1.38 -0.73
CA ALA A 12 1.08 2.13 -1.97
C ALA A 12 -0.30 1.90 -2.64
N GLY A 13 -1.19 1.12 -2.01
CA GLY A 13 -2.53 0.82 -2.53
C GLY A 13 -2.56 -0.15 -3.72
N LEU A 14 -1.48 -0.91 -3.95
CA LEU A 14 -1.34 -1.86 -5.07
C LEU A 14 -1.79 -3.29 -4.72
N VAL A 15 -1.82 -3.64 -3.43
CA VAL A 15 -2.21 -4.97 -2.91
C VAL A 15 -3.19 -4.76 -1.74
N PRO A 16 -4.20 -5.62 -1.52
CA PRO A 16 -5.16 -5.44 -0.43
C PRO A 16 -4.53 -5.72 0.94
N ILE A 17 -5.01 -5.00 1.95
CA ILE A 17 -4.81 -5.33 3.35
C ILE A 17 -5.84 -6.40 3.72
N THR A 18 -5.38 -7.57 4.14
CA THR A 18 -6.26 -8.71 4.42
C THR A 18 -6.79 -8.69 5.85
N SER A 19 -6.01 -8.17 6.81
CA SER A 19 -6.36 -8.09 8.23
C SER A 19 -5.71 -6.87 8.89
N GLY A 20 -6.17 -6.53 10.09
CA GLY A 20 -5.71 -5.35 10.83
C GLY A 20 -6.18 -4.03 10.21
N GLU A 21 -5.43 -2.98 10.49
CA GLU A 21 -5.71 -1.59 10.08
C GLU A 21 -4.51 -1.02 9.31
N ALA A 22 -4.78 -0.19 8.30
CA ALA A 22 -3.73 0.50 7.55
C ALA A 22 -4.23 1.87 7.09
N ILE A 23 -3.67 2.93 7.68
CA ILE A 23 -3.99 4.30 7.36
C ILE A 23 -2.80 4.94 6.63
N VAL A 24 -3.05 5.50 5.45
CA VAL A 24 -2.04 6.24 4.67
C VAL A 24 -2.64 7.58 4.24
N LEU A 25 -1.97 8.68 4.60
CA LEU A 25 -2.41 10.03 4.26
C LEU A 25 -3.87 10.35 4.65
N GLY A 26 -4.29 9.81 5.80
CA GLY A 26 -5.65 9.96 6.35
C GLY A 26 -6.70 9.03 5.72
N VAL A 27 -6.29 8.11 4.85
CA VAL A 27 -7.18 7.15 4.17
C VAL A 27 -7.00 5.77 4.78
N ASP A 28 -8.09 5.14 5.22
CA ASP A 28 -8.11 3.71 5.49
C ASP A 28 -8.05 2.94 4.16
N LEU A 29 -7.01 2.13 3.98
CA LEU A 29 -6.78 1.35 2.77
C LEU A 29 -7.75 0.17 2.61
N ARG A 30 -8.50 -0.20 3.66
CA ARG A 30 -9.56 -1.21 3.57
C ARG A 30 -10.82 -0.65 2.90
N ASP A 31 -11.11 0.62 3.16
CA ASP A 31 -12.27 1.31 2.60
C ASP A 31 -11.99 1.80 1.17
N ASP A 32 -10.88 2.52 0.97
CA ASP A 32 -10.50 3.02 -0.36
C ASP A 32 -8.97 3.12 -0.56
N ARG A 33 -8.33 1.98 -0.85
CA ARG A 33 -6.92 1.98 -1.27
C ARG A 33 -6.64 2.73 -2.58
N ARG A 34 -7.64 3.01 -3.43
CA ARG A 34 -7.39 3.70 -4.70
C ARG A 34 -7.17 5.20 -4.46
N ALA A 35 -7.78 5.77 -3.43
CA ALA A 35 -7.59 7.16 -3.03
C ALA A 35 -6.13 7.53 -2.75
N VAL A 36 -5.25 6.59 -2.37
CA VAL A 36 -3.82 6.89 -2.14
C VAL A 36 -2.95 6.77 -3.38
N ARG A 37 -3.39 6.09 -4.45
CA ARG A 37 -2.54 5.75 -5.61
C ARG A 37 -2.07 6.96 -6.42
N HIS A 38 -2.80 8.07 -6.38
CA HIS A 38 -2.40 9.32 -7.05
C HIS A 38 -1.48 10.20 -6.17
N ARG A 39 -1.29 9.83 -4.90
CA ARG A 39 -0.54 10.59 -3.89
C ARG A 39 0.74 9.87 -3.45
N VAL A 40 0.83 8.56 -3.72
CA VAL A 40 1.93 7.70 -3.27
C VAL A 40 2.59 7.03 -4.48
N GLY A 41 3.88 7.30 -4.66
CA GLY A 41 4.74 6.60 -5.61
C GLY A 41 5.51 5.45 -4.95
N LEU A 42 5.52 4.28 -5.58
CA LEU A 42 6.37 3.16 -5.17
C LEU A 42 7.59 3.08 -6.09
N LEU A 43 8.76 3.46 -5.57
CA LEU A 43 10.03 3.23 -6.24
C LEU A 43 10.51 1.82 -5.89
N ALA A 44 10.49 0.94 -6.89
CA ALA A 44 11.04 -0.40 -6.78
C ALA A 44 12.34 -0.48 -7.57
N HIS A 45 13.30 -1.24 -7.06
CA HIS A 45 14.50 -1.57 -7.81
C HIS A 45 14.10 -2.49 -8.97
N GLY A 46 14.15 -1.99 -10.20
CA GLY A 46 14.02 -2.79 -11.40
C GLY A 46 15.37 -3.43 -11.69
N THR A 47 15.46 -4.74 -11.54
CA THR A 47 16.57 -5.55 -12.05
C THR A 47 16.33 -5.86 -13.52
#